data_AF-A0A962H8M8-F1
#
_entry.id   AF-A0A962H8M8-F1
#
_cell.length_a   1.000
_cell.length_b   1.000
_cell.length_c   1.000
_cell.angle_alpha   90.00
_cell.angle_beta   90.00
_cell.angle_gamma   90.00
#
_symmetry.space_group_name_H-M   'P 1'
#
loop_
_entity.id
_entity.type
_entity.pdbx_description
1 polymer ?
#
loop_
_entity_poly.entity_id
_entity_poly.type
_entity_poly.pdbx_seq_one_letter_code
_entity_poly.pdbx_strand_id
1 'polypeptide(L)'
;RIWQHSGYGAGNRAPQFYRRLYQAILAGQPDQALQEQAVEILQRARAKGERLAAADAIAVRHHAVMLAQLRRRPAPILDDLDDALISCCVKGDPAVEGALLREVMIQTHVGKRVGEVTANAGQLPLVRDFHRQLATLQLSSMIATEDEHALALDRRQPDDRQRSVFLHRLKQLEVPLATLSSSHNPLDQSLFREHWQLRWSPEVESSLIERSLDGDSVESAAGVGFERALRAAGLDARGTCRLLLSAVSMALPQLLQLARSACAQAVDEDPRLVSLADALASLRMLQRGDTDEQTQRFAETLIEHAWDRACFAVPEIAAAPAEQREAIIDALKSLAEVALTHDQLDRELLVGALQTAIQLTNDDTLRGAFQAILIDLGVLAVSSVAAELANYAQAHQTLQIRAGDYLHGLLRASTTAVMLGAGPLVSALDTVLGSVDAHGFMAMLPRLRGAIEALHPRQREAFASQVARHLGVATDQLEQQLPSSAKTLALIAEIDREVRQIMQQWEQP
;
A
#
# COMPACT_ATOMS: atom_id res chain seq x y z
N ARG A 1 -31.61 5.67 11.04
CA ARG A 1 -32.59 4.80 10.34
C ARG A 1 -31.87 4.10 9.20
N ILE A 2 -31.97 2.79 9.04
CA ILE A 2 -31.17 2.01 8.06
C ILE A 2 -31.38 2.51 6.62
N TRP A 3 -32.63 2.79 6.19
CA TRP A 3 -32.87 3.35 4.86
C TRP A 3 -32.23 4.73 4.62
N GLN A 4 -31.99 5.52 5.68
CA GLN A 4 -31.36 6.84 5.57
C GLN A 4 -29.83 6.77 5.56
N HIS A 5 -29.25 5.62 5.94
CA HIS A 5 -27.80 5.47 6.08
C HIS A 5 -27.19 4.37 5.20
N SER A 6 -28.00 3.46 4.63
CA SER A 6 -27.49 2.29 3.88
C SER A 6 -27.85 2.28 2.38
N GLY A 7 -28.48 3.32 1.85
CA GLY A 7 -28.84 3.41 0.42
C GLY A 7 -29.82 2.33 -0.08
N TYR A 8 -30.42 1.53 0.80
CA TYR A 8 -31.25 0.39 0.42
C TYR A 8 -32.65 0.84 -0.03
N GLY A 9 -32.82 1.04 -1.34
CA GLY A 9 -34.03 1.57 -1.98
C GLY A 9 -35.28 0.67 -1.93
N ALA A 10 -35.17 -0.58 -1.45
CA ALA A 10 -36.29 -1.53 -1.42
C ALA A 10 -37.23 -1.39 -0.20
N GLY A 11 -36.97 -0.45 0.73
CA GLY A 11 -37.90 -0.11 1.82
C GLY A 11 -37.98 -1.12 2.98
N ASN A 12 -37.21 -2.20 2.97
CA ASN A 12 -37.15 -3.15 4.10
C ASN A 12 -36.18 -2.67 5.19
N ARG A 13 -36.71 -2.35 6.38
CA ARG A 13 -35.94 -1.85 7.53
C ARG A 13 -35.18 -2.91 8.33
N ALA A 14 -35.54 -4.19 8.20
CA ALA A 14 -34.95 -5.28 8.97
C ALA A 14 -34.92 -6.60 8.17
N PRO A 15 -34.13 -6.67 7.07
CA PRO A 15 -34.07 -7.84 6.20
C PRO A 15 -33.86 -9.17 6.92
N GLN A 16 -32.95 -9.22 7.89
CA GLN A 16 -32.65 -10.44 8.64
C GLN A 16 -33.83 -10.87 9.51
N PHE A 17 -34.48 -9.93 10.21
CA PHE A 17 -35.65 -10.22 11.04
C PHE A 17 -36.81 -10.76 10.20
N TYR A 18 -37.17 -10.09 9.11
CA TYR A 18 -38.31 -10.51 8.29
C TYR A 18 -38.05 -11.84 7.58
N ARG A 19 -36.80 -12.15 7.23
CA ARG A 19 -36.45 -13.47 6.72
C ARG A 19 -36.63 -14.54 7.79
N ARG A 20 -36.15 -14.31 9.02
CA ARG A 20 -36.32 -15.24 10.14
C ARG A 20 -37.81 -15.47 10.43
N LEU A 21 -38.62 -14.41 10.41
CA LEU A 21 -40.07 -14.49 10.53
C LEU A 21 -40.69 -15.32 9.39
N TYR A 22 -40.27 -15.09 8.15
CA TYR A 22 -40.76 -15.85 7.00
C TYR A 22 -40.44 -17.36 7.13
N GLN A 23 -39.20 -17.70 7.52
CA GLN A 23 -38.79 -19.09 7.76
C GLN A 23 -39.59 -19.73 8.92
N ALA A 24 -39.81 -18.98 10.00
CA ALA A 24 -40.60 -19.43 11.14
C ALA A 24 -42.08 -19.66 10.78
N ILE A 25 -42.66 -18.81 9.92
CA ILE A 25 -44.02 -19.00 9.37
C ILE A 25 -44.08 -20.28 8.54
N LEU A 26 -43.10 -20.52 7.65
CA LEU A 26 -43.03 -21.75 6.85
C LEU A 26 -42.90 -23.00 7.73
N ALA A 27 -42.20 -22.90 8.86
CA ALA A 27 -42.08 -23.97 9.84
C ALA A 27 -43.30 -24.12 10.77
N GLY A 28 -44.32 -23.27 10.63
CA GLY A 28 -45.52 -23.28 11.47
C GLY A 28 -45.32 -22.73 12.89
N GLN A 29 -44.22 -22.02 13.15
CA GLN A 29 -43.84 -21.50 14.48
C GLN A 29 -43.50 -19.99 14.45
N PRO A 30 -44.41 -19.11 14.02
CA PRO A 30 -44.12 -17.67 13.83
C PRO A 30 -43.58 -16.98 15.09
N ASP A 31 -43.99 -17.42 16.28
CA ASP A 31 -43.56 -16.86 17.56
C ASP A 31 -42.07 -17.10 17.87
N GLN A 32 -41.43 -18.05 17.21
CA GLN A 32 -40.02 -18.39 17.41
C GLN A 32 -39.10 -17.29 16.87
N ALA A 33 -39.48 -16.64 15.77
CA ALA A 33 -38.64 -15.61 15.14
C ALA A 33 -38.36 -14.42 16.06
N LEU A 34 -39.36 -13.95 16.81
CA LEU A 34 -39.19 -12.85 17.75
C LEU A 34 -38.31 -13.25 18.94
N GLN A 35 -38.46 -14.48 19.42
CA GLN A 35 -37.67 -15.01 20.53
C GLN A 35 -36.19 -15.14 20.14
N GLU A 36 -35.90 -15.76 19.01
CA GLU A 36 -34.54 -15.89 18.48
C GLU A 36 -33.91 -14.53 18.22
N GLN A 37 -34.67 -13.57 17.67
CA GLN A 37 -34.17 -12.21 17.44
C GLN A 37 -33.81 -11.51 18.77
N ALA A 38 -34.69 -11.58 19.78
CA ALA A 38 -34.43 -10.99 21.08
C ALA A 38 -33.19 -11.62 21.74
N VAL A 39 -33.08 -12.95 21.69
CA VAL A 39 -31.95 -13.68 22.25
C VAL A 39 -30.64 -13.30 21.55
N GLU A 40 -30.62 -13.23 20.22
CA GLU A 40 -29.42 -12.85 19.46
C GLU A 40 -28.98 -11.41 19.77
N ILE A 41 -29.92 -10.46 19.85
CA ILE A 41 -29.62 -9.06 20.20
C ILE A 41 -29.00 -9.00 21.60
N LEU A 42 -29.61 -9.65 22.60
CA LEU A 42 -29.12 -9.62 23.97
C LEU A 42 -27.76 -10.33 24.12
N GLN A 43 -27.52 -11.42 23.38
CA GLN A 43 -26.22 -12.09 23.34
C GLN A 43 -25.13 -11.19 22.74
N ARG A 44 -25.40 -10.55 21.61
CA ARG A 44 -24.47 -9.61 20.96
C ARG A 44 -24.21 -8.37 21.82
N ALA A 45 -25.24 -7.84 22.47
CA ALA A 45 -25.12 -6.71 23.39
C ALA A 45 -24.26 -7.08 24.60
N ARG A 46 -24.47 -8.27 25.18
CA ARG A 46 -23.62 -8.80 26.25
C ARG A 46 -22.17 -8.95 25.82
N ALA A 47 -21.91 -9.44 24.61
CA ALA A 47 -20.56 -9.56 24.07
C ALA A 47 -19.85 -8.20 23.90
N LYS A 48 -20.60 -7.11 23.69
CA LYS A 48 -20.07 -5.75 23.65
C LYS A 48 -20.03 -5.03 25.02
N GLY A 49 -20.37 -5.71 26.11
CA GLY A 49 -20.22 -5.19 27.49
C GLY A 49 -21.52 -4.82 28.22
N GLU A 50 -22.69 -5.01 27.61
CA GLU A 50 -23.98 -4.78 28.29
C GLU A 50 -24.26 -5.82 29.39
N ARG A 51 -24.80 -5.38 30.52
CA ARG A 51 -25.14 -6.25 31.66
C ARG A 51 -26.53 -6.84 31.53
N LEU A 52 -26.73 -7.68 30.51
CA LEU A 52 -28.03 -8.28 30.17
C LEU A 52 -28.06 -9.78 30.49
N ALA A 53 -29.11 -10.26 31.13
CA ALA A 53 -29.32 -11.64 31.55
C ALA A 53 -30.37 -12.36 30.69
N ALA A 54 -30.48 -13.68 30.85
CA ALA A 54 -31.56 -14.46 30.23
C ALA A 54 -32.96 -14.02 30.73
N ALA A 55 -33.04 -13.50 31.95
CA ALA A 55 -34.27 -12.91 32.49
C ALA A 55 -34.77 -11.73 31.65
N ASP A 56 -33.86 -10.92 31.08
CA ASP A 56 -34.23 -9.81 30.21
C ASP A 56 -34.84 -10.30 28.90
N ALA A 57 -34.39 -11.44 28.36
CA ALA A 57 -35.00 -12.03 27.16
C ALA A 57 -36.46 -12.43 27.40
N ILE A 58 -36.76 -12.98 28.59
CA ILE A 58 -38.12 -13.33 29.00
C ILE A 58 -38.96 -12.05 29.17
N ALA A 59 -38.42 -11.04 29.86
CA ALA A 59 -39.09 -9.76 30.05
C ALA A 59 -39.40 -9.06 28.72
N VAL A 60 -38.43 -8.99 27.80
CA VAL A 60 -38.57 -8.41 26.46
C VAL A 60 -39.66 -9.13 25.68
N ARG A 61 -39.65 -10.47 25.64
CA ARG A 61 -40.69 -11.24 24.94
C ARG A 61 -42.07 -10.95 25.52
N HIS A 62 -42.22 -11.01 26.84
CA HIS A 62 -43.50 -10.75 27.50
C HIS A 62 -43.99 -9.32 27.24
N HIS A 63 -43.08 -8.34 27.32
CA HIS A 63 -43.38 -6.95 27.07
C HIS A 63 -43.78 -6.68 25.61
N ALA A 64 -43.12 -7.30 24.64
CA ALA A 64 -43.51 -7.19 23.23
C ALA A 64 -44.93 -7.72 22.98
N VAL A 65 -45.31 -8.83 23.62
CA VAL A 65 -46.69 -9.37 23.54
C VAL A 65 -47.70 -8.40 24.17
N MET A 66 -47.38 -7.83 25.34
CA MET A 66 -48.26 -6.84 25.98
C MET A 66 -48.42 -5.58 25.12
N LEU A 67 -47.34 -5.09 24.50
CA LEU A 67 -47.40 -3.95 23.59
C LEU A 67 -48.26 -4.25 22.36
N ALA A 68 -48.16 -5.44 21.79
CA ALA A 68 -48.99 -5.87 20.68
C ALA A 68 -50.48 -5.87 21.06
N GLN A 69 -50.82 -6.42 22.23
CA GLN A 69 -52.19 -6.44 22.77
C GLN A 69 -52.72 -5.03 23.04
N LEU A 70 -51.91 -4.16 23.64
CA LEU A 70 -52.24 -2.76 23.87
C LEU A 70 -52.55 -2.02 22.56
N ARG A 71 -51.80 -2.35 21.50
CA ARG A 71 -51.98 -1.82 20.14
C ARG A 71 -53.06 -2.57 19.35
N ARG A 72 -53.82 -3.46 19.99
CA ARG A 72 -54.90 -4.28 19.40
C ARG A 72 -54.44 -5.12 18.20
N ARG A 73 -53.22 -5.65 18.26
CA ARG A 73 -52.67 -6.58 17.28
C ARG A 73 -52.69 -8.01 17.79
N PRO A 74 -52.94 -9.00 16.92
CA PRO A 74 -52.97 -10.42 17.30
C PRO A 74 -51.59 -10.99 17.60
N ALA A 75 -50.52 -10.36 17.10
CA ALA A 75 -49.14 -10.79 17.30
C ALA A 75 -48.17 -9.58 17.34
N PRO A 76 -47.05 -9.70 18.07
CA PRO A 76 -46.01 -8.68 18.10
C PRO A 76 -45.28 -8.55 16.77
N ILE A 77 -44.95 -7.31 16.41
CA ILE A 77 -44.12 -6.99 15.25
C ILE A 77 -42.75 -6.43 15.69
N LEU A 78 -41.88 -6.12 14.72
CA LEU A 78 -40.56 -5.54 14.99
C LEU A 78 -40.63 -4.32 15.92
N ASP A 79 -41.58 -3.41 15.73
CA ASP A 79 -41.69 -2.22 16.59
C ASP A 79 -42.01 -2.59 18.05
N ASP A 80 -42.80 -3.64 18.28
CA ASP A 80 -43.09 -4.12 19.65
C ASP A 80 -41.84 -4.74 20.29
N LEU A 81 -41.01 -5.42 19.49
CA LEU A 81 -39.74 -5.96 19.95
C LEU A 81 -38.76 -4.83 20.30
N ASP A 82 -38.64 -3.82 19.42
CA ASP A 82 -37.72 -2.70 19.62
C ASP A 82 -38.11 -1.88 20.85
N ASP A 83 -39.39 -1.57 21.00
CA ASP A 83 -39.91 -0.87 22.17
C ASP A 83 -39.74 -1.69 23.45
N ALA A 84 -39.92 -3.01 23.38
CA ALA A 84 -39.72 -3.90 24.53
C ALA A 84 -38.24 -4.00 24.93
N LEU A 85 -37.32 -4.07 23.97
CA LEU A 85 -35.87 -4.05 24.21
C LEU A 85 -35.46 -2.76 24.92
N ILE A 86 -35.89 -1.61 24.40
CA ILE A 86 -35.60 -0.31 25.03
C ILE A 86 -36.20 -0.25 26.44
N SER A 87 -37.48 -0.63 26.59
CA SER A 87 -38.21 -0.48 27.86
C SER A 87 -37.69 -1.42 28.96
N CYS A 88 -37.25 -2.63 28.61
CA CYS A 88 -36.77 -3.60 29.59
C CYS A 88 -35.30 -3.37 29.93
N CYS A 89 -34.47 -3.12 28.91
CA CYS A 89 -33.01 -3.20 29.01
C CYS A 89 -32.31 -1.87 29.29
N VAL A 90 -32.94 -0.73 28.98
CA VAL A 90 -32.30 0.59 29.18
C VAL A 90 -32.81 1.23 30.49
N LYS A 91 -31.89 1.74 31.32
CA LYS A 91 -32.18 2.32 32.65
C LYS A 91 -31.93 3.83 32.71
N GLY A 92 -32.31 4.56 31.66
CA GLY A 92 -32.12 6.01 31.55
C GLY A 92 -32.45 6.50 30.15
N ASP A 93 -31.77 7.55 29.69
CA ASP A 93 -31.98 8.10 28.33
C ASP A 93 -31.54 7.08 27.27
N PRO A 94 -32.46 6.56 26.45
CA PRO A 94 -32.12 5.65 25.36
C PRO A 94 -31.11 6.19 24.34
N ALA A 95 -30.97 7.51 24.20
CA ALA A 95 -29.98 8.13 23.32
C ALA A 95 -28.55 8.00 23.86
N VAL A 96 -28.39 7.96 25.18
CA VAL A 96 -27.08 7.94 25.84
C VAL A 96 -26.78 6.54 26.37
N GLU A 97 -27.65 6.01 27.23
CA GLU A 97 -27.45 4.71 27.89
C GLU A 97 -27.87 3.54 27.00
N GLY A 98 -28.78 3.77 26.05
CA GLY A 98 -29.23 2.74 25.10
C GLY A 98 -28.45 2.70 23.80
N ALA A 99 -27.38 3.51 23.65
CA ALA A 99 -26.67 3.67 22.37
C ALA A 99 -26.09 2.36 21.84
N LEU A 100 -25.41 1.60 22.70
CA LEU A 100 -24.79 0.32 22.35
C LEU A 100 -25.85 -0.73 21.97
N LEU A 101 -26.90 -0.86 22.81
CA LEU A 101 -28.02 -1.76 22.52
C LEU A 101 -28.67 -1.43 21.18
N ARG A 102 -28.92 -0.14 20.89
CA ARG A 102 -29.49 0.32 19.61
C ARG A 102 -28.60 0.01 18.42
N GLU A 103 -27.29 0.18 18.56
CA GLU A 103 -26.33 -0.19 17.50
C GLU A 103 -26.41 -1.70 17.20
N VAL A 104 -26.44 -2.53 18.24
CA VAL A 104 -26.56 -3.99 18.11
C VAL A 104 -27.91 -4.39 17.53
N MET A 105 -29.00 -3.76 17.95
CA MET A 105 -30.34 -3.95 17.38
C MET A 105 -30.28 -3.73 15.87
N ILE A 106 -29.84 -2.55 15.43
CA ILE A 106 -29.70 -2.20 14.00
C ILE A 106 -28.88 -3.25 13.26
N GLN A 107 -27.67 -3.59 13.73
CA GLN A 107 -26.80 -4.58 13.09
C GLN A 107 -27.45 -5.97 13.00
N THR A 108 -28.24 -6.36 14.00
CA THR A 108 -28.91 -7.68 14.04
C THR A 108 -30.19 -7.70 13.22
N HIS A 109 -30.89 -6.58 13.08
CA HIS A 109 -32.05 -6.44 12.20
C HIS A 109 -31.68 -6.46 10.72
N VAL A 110 -30.54 -5.86 10.36
CA VAL A 110 -30.03 -5.87 8.98
C VAL A 110 -29.38 -7.21 8.64
N GLY A 111 -28.53 -7.71 9.52
CA GLY A 111 -27.64 -8.84 9.22
C GLY A 111 -26.48 -8.43 8.31
N LYS A 112 -25.58 -9.38 8.02
CA LYS A 112 -24.43 -9.19 7.10
C LYS A 112 -24.53 -10.00 5.82
N ARG A 113 -25.68 -10.65 5.59
CA ARG A 113 -25.82 -11.64 4.53
C ARG A 113 -26.25 -10.98 3.24
N VAL A 114 -25.59 -11.37 2.16
CA VAL A 114 -25.90 -10.91 0.81
C VAL A 114 -27.16 -11.62 0.30
N GLY A 115 -28.04 -10.86 -0.38
CA GLY A 115 -29.22 -11.39 -1.06
C GLY A 115 -28.86 -12.11 -2.36
N GLU A 116 -29.76 -12.94 -2.87
CA GLU A 116 -29.60 -13.60 -4.17
C GLU A 116 -30.81 -13.26 -5.04
N VAL A 117 -30.56 -12.89 -6.29
CA VAL A 117 -31.61 -12.61 -7.27
C VAL A 117 -31.94 -13.91 -8.00
N THR A 118 -33.23 -14.21 -8.19
CA THR A 118 -33.64 -15.42 -8.89
C THR A 118 -33.24 -15.37 -10.37
N ALA A 119 -32.98 -16.53 -10.98
CA ALA A 119 -32.59 -16.63 -12.39
C ALA A 119 -33.61 -15.98 -13.37
N ASN A 120 -34.85 -15.79 -12.94
CA ASN A 120 -35.93 -15.20 -13.75
C ASN A 120 -35.84 -13.67 -13.89
N ALA A 121 -35.02 -12.98 -13.11
CA ALA A 121 -34.99 -11.50 -13.10
C ALA A 121 -34.23 -10.87 -14.28
N GLY A 122 -33.61 -11.68 -15.15
CA GLY A 122 -32.74 -11.20 -16.23
C GLY A 122 -31.45 -10.61 -15.69
N GLN A 123 -30.32 -11.29 -15.90
CA GLN A 123 -29.00 -10.78 -15.51
C GLN A 123 -28.21 -10.42 -16.76
N LEU A 124 -27.48 -9.31 -16.70
CA LEU A 124 -26.52 -8.95 -17.75
C LEU A 124 -25.50 -10.08 -17.93
N PRO A 125 -25.04 -10.36 -19.18
CA PRO A 125 -24.13 -11.47 -19.45
C PRO A 125 -22.88 -11.48 -18.56
N LEU A 126 -22.28 -10.31 -18.35
CA LEU A 126 -21.08 -10.14 -17.51
C LEU A 126 -21.34 -10.49 -16.03
N VAL A 127 -22.46 -10.03 -15.46
CA VAL A 127 -22.86 -10.34 -14.08
C VAL A 127 -23.10 -11.84 -13.91
N ARG A 128 -23.75 -12.47 -14.90
CA ARG A 128 -23.97 -13.91 -14.92
C ARG A 128 -22.66 -14.68 -15.00
N ASP A 129 -21.73 -14.25 -15.85
CA ASP A 129 -20.41 -14.87 -15.96
C ASP A 129 -19.60 -14.74 -14.66
N PHE A 130 -19.63 -13.57 -14.02
CA PHE A 130 -18.99 -13.36 -12.73
C PHE A 130 -19.48 -14.36 -11.66
N HIS A 131 -20.80 -14.50 -11.48
CA HIS A 131 -21.34 -15.47 -10.51
C HIS A 131 -21.03 -16.92 -10.88
N ARG A 132 -21.03 -17.25 -12.19
CA ARG A 132 -20.61 -18.57 -12.67
C ARG A 132 -19.16 -18.86 -12.30
N GLN A 133 -18.24 -17.90 -12.53
CA GLN A 133 -16.83 -18.08 -12.20
C GLN A 133 -16.59 -18.20 -10.69
N LEU A 134 -17.29 -17.41 -9.86
CA LEU A 134 -17.24 -17.55 -8.40
C LEU A 134 -17.64 -18.95 -7.92
N ALA A 135 -18.69 -19.52 -8.52
CA ALA A 135 -19.14 -20.88 -8.20
C ALA A 135 -18.12 -21.93 -8.64
N THR A 136 -17.62 -21.84 -9.88
CA THR A 136 -16.60 -22.75 -10.42
C THR A 136 -15.30 -22.72 -9.59
N LEU A 137 -14.86 -21.54 -9.17
CA LEU A 137 -13.63 -21.33 -8.40
C LEU A 137 -13.80 -21.56 -6.88
N GLN A 138 -15.01 -21.92 -6.45
CA GLN A 138 -15.39 -22.16 -5.05
C GLN A 138 -15.16 -20.93 -4.14
N LEU A 139 -15.33 -19.73 -4.68
CA LEU A 139 -15.19 -18.47 -3.94
C LEU A 139 -16.52 -17.94 -3.37
N SER A 140 -17.65 -18.56 -3.74
CA SER A 140 -19.00 -18.11 -3.34
C SER A 140 -19.19 -18.00 -1.82
N SER A 141 -18.60 -18.90 -1.03
CA SER A 141 -18.72 -18.86 0.44
C SER A 141 -18.01 -17.67 1.07
N MET A 142 -16.90 -17.22 0.47
CA MET A 142 -16.10 -16.09 0.96
C MET A 142 -16.75 -14.73 0.69
N ILE A 143 -17.76 -14.69 -0.18
CA ILE A 143 -18.49 -13.47 -0.54
C ILE A 143 -19.96 -13.53 -0.07
N ALA A 144 -20.34 -14.56 0.67
CA ALA A 144 -21.70 -14.73 1.18
C ALA A 144 -22.07 -13.72 2.29
N THR A 145 -21.05 -13.10 2.88
CA THR A 145 -21.17 -12.07 3.90
C THR A 145 -20.33 -10.86 3.54
N GLU A 146 -20.64 -9.70 4.13
CA GLU A 146 -19.85 -8.46 4.01
C GLU A 146 -18.55 -8.49 4.84
N ASP A 147 -18.20 -9.62 5.45
CA ASP A 147 -16.97 -9.77 6.21
C ASP A 147 -15.75 -9.90 5.28
N GLU A 148 -14.61 -9.42 5.76
CA GLU A 148 -13.34 -9.51 5.04
C GLU A 148 -12.71 -10.90 5.22
N HIS A 149 -12.33 -11.52 4.10
CA HIS A 149 -11.77 -12.87 4.06
C HIS A 149 -10.37 -12.83 3.45
N ALA A 150 -9.38 -13.31 4.21
CA ALA A 150 -8.02 -13.48 3.71
C ALA A 150 -7.92 -14.77 2.87
N LEU A 151 -7.32 -14.65 1.69
CA LEU A 151 -7.10 -15.74 0.74
C LEU A 151 -5.63 -15.76 0.33
N ALA A 152 -4.90 -16.79 0.75
CA ALA A 152 -3.53 -17.06 0.29
C ALA A 152 -3.58 -18.02 -0.89
N LEU A 153 -2.93 -17.66 -1.99
CA LEU A 153 -2.89 -18.44 -3.23
C LEU A 153 -1.46 -18.81 -3.57
N ASP A 154 -1.24 -20.04 -4.03
CA ASP A 154 0.03 -20.47 -4.62
C ASP A 154 -0.17 -20.73 -6.13
N ARG A 155 0.37 -19.83 -6.98
CA ARG A 155 0.19 -19.85 -8.44
C ARG A 155 0.71 -21.12 -9.12
N ARG A 156 1.50 -21.95 -8.43
CA ARG A 156 1.97 -23.25 -8.92
C ARG A 156 0.89 -24.31 -8.87
N GLN A 157 -0.13 -24.15 -8.02
CA GLN A 157 -1.29 -25.02 -7.98
C GLN A 157 -2.31 -24.56 -9.03
N PRO A 158 -2.88 -25.49 -9.85
CA PRO A 158 -3.74 -25.11 -10.97
C PRO A 158 -5.02 -24.38 -10.53
N ASP A 159 -5.65 -24.80 -9.43
CA ASP A 159 -6.88 -24.18 -8.92
C ASP A 159 -6.61 -22.75 -8.41
N ASP A 160 -5.52 -22.57 -7.66
CA ASP A 160 -5.12 -21.25 -7.16
C ASP A 160 -4.66 -20.32 -8.28
N ARG A 161 -4.05 -20.86 -9.34
CA ARG A 161 -3.74 -20.10 -10.56
C ARG A 161 -5.01 -19.57 -11.21
N GLN A 162 -6.06 -20.37 -11.32
CA GLN A 162 -7.34 -19.93 -11.89
C GLN A 162 -8.01 -18.86 -10.99
N ARG A 163 -7.94 -19.02 -9.67
CA ARG A 163 -8.41 -18.00 -8.71
C ARG A 163 -7.64 -16.69 -8.87
N SER A 164 -6.30 -16.76 -8.92
CA SER A 164 -5.43 -15.59 -9.14
C SER A 164 -5.76 -14.87 -10.44
N VAL A 165 -5.89 -15.61 -11.56
CA VAL A 165 -6.29 -15.06 -12.86
C VAL A 165 -7.60 -14.30 -12.78
N PHE A 166 -8.63 -14.89 -12.15
CA PHE A 166 -9.93 -14.25 -11.97
C PHE A 166 -9.83 -12.95 -11.16
N LEU A 167 -9.10 -12.96 -10.03
CA LEU A 167 -8.94 -11.78 -9.18
C LEU A 167 -8.15 -10.66 -9.87
N HIS A 168 -7.11 -10.98 -10.64
CA HIS A 168 -6.39 -10.00 -11.46
C HIS A 168 -7.28 -9.38 -12.55
N ARG A 169 -8.14 -10.18 -13.19
CA ARG A 169 -9.12 -9.66 -14.17
C ARG A 169 -10.12 -8.70 -13.52
N LEU A 170 -10.62 -9.02 -12.32
CA LEU A 170 -11.50 -8.12 -11.57
C LEU A 170 -10.78 -6.82 -11.16
N LYS A 171 -9.52 -6.91 -10.75
CA LYS A 171 -8.69 -5.74 -10.44
C LYS A 171 -8.51 -4.83 -11.66
N GLN A 172 -8.27 -5.40 -12.84
CA GLN A 172 -8.18 -4.64 -14.10
C GLN A 172 -9.50 -3.95 -14.48
N LEU A 173 -10.62 -4.55 -14.10
CA LEU A 173 -11.96 -4.00 -14.29
C LEU A 173 -12.37 -3.01 -13.18
N GLU A 174 -11.49 -2.76 -12.21
CA GLU A 174 -11.75 -1.90 -11.05
C GLU A 174 -12.97 -2.35 -10.22
N VAL A 175 -13.27 -3.66 -10.22
CA VAL A 175 -14.37 -4.22 -9.43
C VAL A 175 -13.91 -4.36 -7.97
N PRO A 176 -14.59 -3.71 -6.99
CA PRO A 176 -14.11 -3.61 -5.61
C PRO A 176 -14.40 -4.87 -4.76
N LEU A 177 -14.06 -6.04 -5.30
CA LEU A 177 -14.24 -7.33 -4.62
C LEU A 177 -13.00 -7.76 -3.83
N ALA A 178 -11.82 -7.56 -4.41
CA ALA A 178 -10.59 -8.12 -3.89
C ALA A 178 -9.43 -7.13 -3.99
N THR A 179 -8.62 -7.06 -2.93
CA THR A 179 -7.39 -6.27 -2.91
C THR A 179 -6.19 -7.17 -2.69
N LEU A 180 -5.14 -6.95 -3.48
CA LEU A 180 -3.88 -7.68 -3.34
C LEU A 180 -3.09 -7.03 -2.20
N SER A 181 -2.87 -7.76 -1.12
CA SER A 181 -2.04 -7.33 -0.01
C SER A 181 -0.58 -7.37 -0.43
N SER A 182 0.07 -6.20 -0.52
CA SER A 182 1.52 -6.13 -0.61
C SER A 182 2.07 -6.46 0.78
N SER A 183 2.72 -7.62 0.95
CA SER A 183 3.34 -7.95 2.22
C SER A 183 4.36 -6.86 2.58
N HIS A 184 4.24 -6.27 3.78
CA HIS A 184 5.21 -5.29 4.32
C HIS A 184 6.62 -5.85 4.49
N ASN A 185 6.78 -7.17 4.34
CA ASN A 185 8.06 -7.85 4.40
C ASN A 185 8.54 -8.19 2.97
N PRO A 186 9.57 -7.49 2.43
CA PRO A 186 10.11 -7.75 1.08
C PRO A 186 10.73 -9.14 0.93
N LEU A 187 11.01 -9.84 2.05
CA LEU A 187 11.49 -11.23 2.07
C LEU A 187 10.38 -12.27 1.90
N ASP A 188 9.11 -11.91 2.10
CA ASP A 188 7.94 -12.82 1.99
C ASP A 188 7.24 -12.76 0.62
N GLN A 189 7.67 -11.88 -0.28
CA GLN A 189 7.19 -11.87 -1.66
C GLN A 189 7.83 -13.02 -2.45
N SER A 190 7.39 -14.24 -2.18
CA SER A 190 7.60 -15.33 -3.12
C SER A 190 6.86 -14.98 -4.40
N LEU A 191 7.55 -14.94 -5.55
CA LEU A 191 6.99 -14.69 -6.89
C LEU A 191 5.72 -15.50 -7.21
N PHE A 192 5.50 -16.60 -6.48
CA PHE A 192 4.40 -17.54 -6.67
C PHE A 192 3.27 -17.42 -5.64
N ARG A 193 3.48 -16.70 -4.53
CA ARG A 193 2.48 -16.58 -3.46
C ARG A 193 1.80 -15.21 -3.50
N GLU A 194 0.48 -15.22 -3.53
CA GLU A 194 -0.33 -14.01 -3.47
C GLU A 194 -1.22 -14.03 -2.23
N HIS A 195 -1.35 -12.89 -1.56
CA HIS A 195 -2.26 -12.72 -0.44
C HIS A 195 -3.34 -11.72 -0.83
N TRP A 196 -4.59 -12.17 -0.86
CA TRP A 196 -5.75 -11.37 -1.24
C TRP A 196 -6.67 -11.16 -0.04
N GLN A 197 -7.29 -9.99 0.02
CA GLN A 197 -8.39 -9.68 0.93
C GLN A 197 -9.66 -9.52 0.10
N LEU A 198 -10.62 -10.42 0.32
CA LEU A 198 -11.91 -10.43 -0.38
C LEU A 198 -12.98 -9.86 0.54
N ARG A 199 -13.81 -8.95 0.01
CA ARG A 199 -14.95 -8.40 0.72
C ARG A 199 -16.07 -8.12 -0.26
N TRP A 200 -17.26 -8.66 0.00
CA TRP A 200 -18.44 -8.28 -0.77
C TRP A 200 -18.89 -6.86 -0.43
N SER A 201 -19.24 -6.08 -1.43
CA SER A 201 -19.95 -4.81 -1.28
C SER A 201 -21.01 -4.66 -2.38
N PRO A 202 -22.08 -3.86 -2.16
CA PRO A 202 -23.05 -3.55 -3.21
C PRO A 202 -22.43 -2.90 -4.46
N GLU A 203 -21.29 -2.20 -4.29
CA GLU A 203 -20.56 -1.57 -5.39
C GLU A 203 -20.03 -2.59 -6.41
N VAL A 204 -19.76 -3.84 -5.99
CA VAL A 204 -19.31 -4.91 -6.90
C VAL A 204 -20.28 -5.10 -8.06
N GLU A 205 -21.58 -5.20 -7.78
CA GLU A 205 -22.59 -5.41 -8.82
C GLU A 205 -22.78 -4.17 -9.69
N SER A 206 -22.75 -2.97 -9.08
CA SER A 206 -22.81 -1.70 -9.83
C SER A 206 -21.63 -1.55 -10.80
N SER A 207 -20.40 -1.83 -10.35
CA SER A 207 -19.21 -1.82 -11.20
C SER A 207 -19.32 -2.83 -12.35
N LEU A 208 -19.82 -4.04 -12.08
CA LEU A 208 -20.04 -5.04 -13.13
C LEU A 208 -21.10 -4.58 -14.15
N ILE A 209 -22.15 -3.89 -13.72
CA ILE A 209 -23.16 -3.33 -14.63
C ILE A 209 -22.53 -2.27 -15.53
N GLU A 210 -21.70 -1.37 -14.99
CA GLU A 210 -21.00 -0.36 -15.78
C GLU A 210 -20.01 -0.97 -16.77
N ARG A 211 -19.28 -2.01 -16.35
CA ARG A 211 -18.31 -2.74 -17.20
C ARG A 211 -18.98 -3.64 -18.23
N SER A 212 -20.29 -3.84 -18.18
CA SER A 212 -21.01 -4.68 -19.16
C SER A 212 -20.94 -4.15 -20.60
N LEU A 213 -20.61 -2.86 -20.77
CA LEU A 213 -20.33 -2.25 -22.07
C LEU A 213 -19.02 -2.74 -22.69
N ASP A 214 -18.08 -3.19 -21.86
CA ASP A 214 -16.73 -3.60 -22.29
C ASP A 214 -16.67 -5.08 -22.69
N GLY A 215 -17.66 -5.90 -22.31
CA GLY A 215 -17.69 -7.32 -22.66
C GLY A 215 -18.83 -8.11 -22.00
N ASP A 216 -19.07 -9.30 -22.54
CA ASP A 216 -20.08 -10.25 -22.07
C ASP A 216 -19.54 -11.26 -21.04
N SER A 217 -18.23 -11.27 -20.81
CA SER A 217 -17.52 -12.09 -19.83
C SER A 217 -16.44 -11.27 -19.11
N VAL A 218 -16.03 -11.71 -17.93
CA VAL A 218 -14.95 -11.06 -17.15
C VAL A 218 -13.65 -11.08 -17.94
N GLU A 219 -13.41 -12.11 -18.75
CA GLU A 219 -12.24 -12.19 -19.63
C GLU A 219 -12.29 -11.15 -20.75
N SER A 220 -13.38 -11.11 -21.51
CA SER A 220 -13.53 -10.18 -22.64
C SER A 220 -13.51 -8.72 -22.17
N ALA A 221 -14.23 -8.40 -21.09
CA ALA A 221 -14.24 -7.07 -20.51
C ALA A 221 -12.85 -6.65 -20.00
N ALA A 222 -12.13 -7.54 -19.29
CA ALA A 222 -10.77 -7.25 -18.82
C ALA A 222 -9.81 -7.03 -20.00
N GLY A 223 -9.98 -7.77 -21.11
CA GLY A 223 -9.24 -7.56 -22.35
C GLY A 223 -9.44 -6.17 -22.95
N VAL A 224 -10.68 -5.68 -23.04
CA VAL A 224 -10.98 -4.31 -23.53
C VAL A 224 -10.43 -3.24 -22.58
N GLY A 225 -10.51 -3.46 -21.27
CA GLY A 225 -9.85 -2.63 -20.26
C GLY A 225 -8.33 -2.57 -20.46
N PHE A 226 -7.71 -3.73 -20.69
CA PHE A 226 -6.29 -3.86 -20.94
C PHE A 226 -5.84 -3.10 -22.19
N GLU A 227 -6.54 -3.27 -23.32
CA GLU A 227 -6.20 -2.56 -24.56
C GLU A 227 -6.28 -1.03 -24.39
N ARG A 228 -7.31 -0.53 -23.68
CA ARG A 228 -7.41 0.90 -23.37
C ARG A 228 -6.24 1.37 -22.52
N ALA A 229 -5.87 0.62 -21.49
CA ALA A 229 -4.72 0.94 -20.65
C ALA A 229 -3.40 0.93 -21.43
N LEU A 230 -3.22 -0.03 -22.34
CA LEU A 230 -2.04 -0.12 -23.19
C LEU A 230 -1.93 1.06 -24.16
N ARG A 231 -3.04 1.47 -24.78
CA ARG A 231 -3.10 2.68 -25.62
C ARG A 231 -2.80 3.95 -24.82
N ALA A 232 -3.30 4.05 -23.59
CA ALA A 232 -3.08 5.19 -22.72
C ALA A 232 -1.63 5.29 -22.21
N ALA A 233 -0.97 4.15 -21.99
CA ALA A 233 0.44 4.11 -21.60
C ALA A 233 1.36 4.66 -22.70
N GLY A 234 1.02 4.46 -23.97
CA GLY A 234 1.79 4.99 -25.10
C GLY A 234 3.24 4.52 -25.06
N LEU A 235 4.19 5.46 -24.99
CA LEU A 235 5.63 5.21 -24.93
C LEU A 235 6.19 5.18 -23.50
N ASP A 236 5.33 5.07 -22.47
CA ASP A 236 5.77 4.90 -21.09
C ASP A 236 6.28 3.47 -20.86
N ALA A 237 7.60 3.29 -20.76
CA ALA A 237 8.23 1.97 -20.58
C ALA A 237 7.75 1.31 -19.27
N ARG A 238 7.64 2.09 -18.18
CA ARG A 238 7.08 1.64 -16.90
C ARG A 238 5.66 1.08 -17.07
N GLY A 239 4.76 1.87 -17.63
CA GLY A 239 3.35 1.52 -17.78
C GLY A 239 3.15 0.30 -18.67
N THR A 240 3.82 0.27 -19.82
CA THR A 240 3.73 -0.83 -20.79
C THR A 240 4.28 -2.14 -20.21
N CYS A 241 5.45 -2.13 -19.56
CA CYS A 241 6.02 -3.34 -18.96
C CYS A 241 5.21 -3.86 -17.76
N ARG A 242 4.63 -2.96 -16.95
CA ARG A 242 3.67 -3.36 -15.89
C ARG A 242 2.41 -3.98 -16.47
N LEU A 243 1.91 -3.46 -17.58
CA LEU A 243 0.78 -4.04 -18.31
C LEU A 243 1.14 -5.41 -18.88
N LEU A 244 2.34 -5.62 -19.44
CA LEU A 244 2.77 -6.94 -19.88
C LEU A 244 2.76 -7.96 -18.73
N LEU A 245 3.26 -7.58 -17.54
CA LEU A 245 3.17 -8.42 -16.33
C LEU A 245 1.72 -8.70 -15.92
N SER A 246 0.84 -7.70 -16.04
CA SER A 246 -0.60 -7.85 -15.78
C SER A 246 -1.27 -8.81 -16.77
N ALA A 247 -0.93 -8.73 -18.07
CA ALA A 247 -1.49 -9.61 -19.10
C ALA A 247 -1.17 -11.09 -18.86
N VAL A 248 0.06 -11.38 -18.40
CA VAL A 248 0.47 -12.72 -17.96
C VAL A 248 -0.33 -13.15 -16.72
N SER A 249 -0.51 -12.25 -15.75
CA SER A 249 -1.24 -12.53 -14.51
C SER A 249 -2.74 -12.76 -14.75
N MET A 250 -3.32 -12.08 -15.75
CA MET A 250 -4.71 -12.25 -16.20
C MET A 250 -4.92 -13.39 -17.21
N ALA A 251 -3.84 -14.08 -17.61
CA ALA A 251 -3.86 -15.11 -18.65
C ALA A 251 -4.63 -14.68 -19.92
N LEU A 252 -4.18 -13.58 -20.55
CA LEU A 252 -4.76 -13.04 -21.80
C LEU A 252 -3.82 -13.29 -23.00
N PRO A 253 -3.67 -14.54 -23.49
CA PRO A 253 -2.65 -14.91 -24.47
C PRO A 253 -2.78 -14.16 -25.80
N GLN A 254 -4.00 -13.83 -26.22
CA GLN A 254 -4.26 -13.12 -27.48
C GLN A 254 -3.71 -11.68 -27.46
N LEU A 255 -3.57 -11.08 -26.28
CA LEU A 255 -3.10 -9.71 -26.09
C LEU A 255 -1.60 -9.63 -25.75
N LEU A 256 -0.95 -10.77 -25.45
CA LEU A 256 0.48 -10.79 -25.11
C LEU A 256 1.35 -10.27 -26.25
N GLN A 257 1.04 -10.63 -27.50
CA GLN A 257 1.85 -10.16 -28.64
C GLN A 257 1.76 -8.64 -28.81
N LEU A 258 0.56 -8.07 -28.64
CA LEU A 258 0.35 -6.62 -28.67
C LEU A 258 1.10 -5.90 -27.54
N ALA A 259 1.03 -6.47 -26.33
CA ALA A 259 1.74 -5.94 -25.16
C ALA A 259 3.26 -5.99 -25.36
N ARG A 260 3.79 -7.09 -25.90
CA ARG A 260 5.21 -7.26 -26.22
C ARG A 260 5.69 -6.20 -27.22
N SER A 261 4.96 -5.99 -28.33
CA SER A 261 5.33 -4.96 -29.30
C SER A 261 5.32 -3.55 -28.71
N ALA A 262 4.32 -3.24 -27.86
CA ALA A 262 4.26 -1.94 -27.20
C ALA A 262 5.40 -1.75 -26.18
N CYS A 263 5.77 -2.79 -25.44
CA CYS A 263 6.90 -2.74 -24.49
C CYS A 263 8.22 -2.53 -25.21
N ALA A 264 8.46 -3.25 -26.32
CA ALA A 264 9.69 -3.10 -27.10
C ALA A 264 9.83 -1.64 -27.60
N GLN A 265 8.78 -1.09 -28.19
CA GLN A 265 8.77 0.29 -28.65
C GLN A 265 8.97 1.30 -27.50
N ALA A 266 8.26 1.12 -26.39
CA ALA A 266 8.35 2.03 -25.26
C ALA A 266 9.73 2.00 -24.60
N VAL A 267 10.37 0.83 -24.46
CA VAL A 267 11.74 0.72 -23.92
C VAL A 267 12.75 1.42 -24.83
N ASP A 268 12.61 1.28 -26.15
CA ASP A 268 13.51 1.92 -27.10
C ASP A 268 13.38 3.46 -27.06
N GLU A 269 12.14 3.98 -26.97
CA GLU A 269 11.84 5.41 -27.13
C GLU A 269 11.79 6.22 -25.81
N ASP A 270 11.57 5.60 -24.64
CA ASP A 270 11.44 6.34 -23.37
C ASP A 270 12.82 6.85 -22.87
N PRO A 271 13.02 8.18 -22.71
CA PRO A 271 14.29 8.72 -22.23
C PRO A 271 14.42 8.70 -20.70
N ARG A 272 13.35 8.39 -19.96
CA ARG A 272 13.33 8.62 -18.50
C ARG A 272 13.91 7.43 -17.75
N LEU A 273 15.04 7.65 -17.07
CA LEU A 273 15.71 6.65 -16.23
C LEU A 273 14.75 5.94 -15.26
N VAL A 274 13.91 6.69 -14.53
CA VAL A 274 13.01 6.12 -13.51
C VAL A 274 11.97 5.20 -14.16
N SER A 275 11.52 5.52 -15.37
CA SER A 275 10.60 4.66 -16.13
C SER A 275 11.27 3.35 -16.54
N LEU A 276 12.48 3.45 -17.11
CA LEU A 276 13.28 2.31 -17.56
C LEU A 276 13.70 1.39 -16.40
N ALA A 277 14.04 1.94 -15.23
CA ALA A 277 14.37 1.15 -14.04
C ALA A 277 13.16 0.34 -13.53
N ASP A 278 11.97 0.93 -13.51
CA ASP A 278 10.73 0.22 -13.16
C ASP A 278 10.33 -0.83 -14.22
N ALA A 279 10.59 -0.53 -15.50
CA ALA A 279 10.40 -1.47 -16.59
C ALA A 279 11.30 -2.69 -16.41
N LEU A 280 12.59 -2.49 -16.13
CA LEU A 280 13.57 -3.55 -15.81
C LEU A 280 13.10 -4.41 -14.64
N ALA A 281 12.61 -3.81 -13.56
CA ALA A 281 12.07 -4.56 -12.42
C ALA A 281 10.90 -5.47 -12.85
N SER A 282 9.99 -4.95 -13.67
CA SER A 282 8.83 -5.70 -14.18
C SER A 282 9.25 -6.84 -15.12
N LEU A 283 10.24 -6.61 -15.99
CA LEU A 283 10.78 -7.62 -16.89
C LEU A 283 11.52 -8.73 -16.15
N ARG A 284 12.26 -8.40 -15.08
CA ARG A 284 12.89 -9.40 -14.21
C ARG A 284 11.87 -10.26 -13.46
N MET A 285 10.74 -9.69 -13.07
CA MET A 285 9.63 -10.48 -12.51
C MET A 285 9.08 -11.47 -13.53
N LEU A 286 8.98 -11.08 -14.82
CA LEU A 286 8.58 -11.97 -15.91
C LEU A 286 9.61 -13.09 -16.16
N GLN A 287 10.90 -12.75 -16.20
CA GLN A 287 12.00 -13.70 -16.38
C GLN A 287 12.02 -14.77 -15.29
N ARG A 288 11.81 -14.38 -14.03
CA ARG A 288 11.83 -15.29 -12.87
C ARG A 288 10.49 -15.98 -12.59
N GLY A 289 9.42 -15.51 -13.20
CA GLY A 289 8.06 -16.00 -12.98
C GLY A 289 7.77 -17.29 -13.75
N ASP A 290 6.65 -17.93 -13.40
CA ASP A 290 6.12 -19.09 -14.13
C ASP A 290 5.37 -18.62 -15.39
N THR A 291 6.12 -18.42 -16.47
CA THR A 291 5.64 -17.95 -17.78
C THR A 291 6.06 -18.89 -18.90
N ASP A 292 5.45 -18.78 -20.08
CA ASP A 292 5.83 -19.57 -21.24
C ASP A 292 7.24 -19.19 -21.75
N GLU A 293 7.90 -20.14 -22.43
CA GLU A 293 9.26 -19.98 -22.95
C GLU A 293 9.40 -18.76 -23.89
N GLN A 294 8.35 -18.41 -24.64
CA GLN A 294 8.39 -17.25 -25.52
C GLN A 294 8.36 -15.94 -24.72
N THR A 295 7.59 -15.88 -23.63
CA THR A 295 7.58 -14.73 -22.70
C THR A 295 8.93 -14.59 -22.00
N GLN A 296 9.52 -15.69 -21.54
CA GLN A 296 10.83 -15.67 -20.87
C GLN A 296 11.92 -15.14 -21.82
N ARG A 297 12.02 -15.68 -23.03
CA ARG A 297 12.98 -15.21 -24.05
C ARG A 297 12.77 -13.74 -24.42
N PHE A 298 11.52 -13.31 -24.57
CA PHE A 298 11.21 -11.91 -24.84
C PHE A 298 11.69 -11.00 -23.70
N ALA A 299 11.44 -11.40 -22.45
CA ALA A 299 11.90 -10.65 -21.28
C ALA A 299 13.43 -10.60 -21.21
N GLU A 300 14.14 -11.70 -21.46
CA GLU A 300 15.61 -11.74 -21.49
C GLU A 300 16.19 -10.73 -22.48
N THR A 301 15.73 -10.74 -23.73
CA THR A 301 16.18 -9.77 -24.75
C THR A 301 15.83 -8.34 -24.37
N LEU A 302 14.62 -8.09 -23.87
CA LEU A 302 14.20 -6.73 -23.54
C LEU A 302 14.88 -6.20 -22.27
N ILE A 303 15.34 -7.08 -21.36
CA ILE A 303 16.15 -6.70 -20.19
C ILE A 303 17.48 -6.11 -20.64
N GLU A 304 18.17 -6.74 -21.60
CA GLU A 304 19.43 -6.22 -22.15
C GLU A 304 19.22 -4.84 -22.79
N HIS A 305 18.18 -4.69 -23.61
CA HIS A 305 17.86 -3.40 -24.24
C HIS A 305 17.50 -2.31 -23.21
N ALA A 306 16.64 -2.63 -22.24
CA ALA A 306 16.24 -1.69 -21.21
C ALA A 306 17.41 -1.31 -20.30
N TRP A 307 18.35 -2.23 -20.07
CA TRP A 307 19.60 -1.96 -19.35
C TRP A 307 20.45 -0.92 -20.07
N ASP A 308 20.71 -1.13 -21.36
CA ASP A 308 21.51 -0.21 -22.17
C ASP A 308 20.86 1.17 -22.22
N ARG A 309 19.55 1.23 -22.51
CA ARG A 309 18.78 2.49 -22.52
C ARG A 309 18.82 3.21 -21.17
N ALA A 310 18.68 2.46 -20.07
CA ALA A 310 18.76 3.04 -18.72
C ALA A 310 20.15 3.61 -18.46
N CYS A 311 21.23 2.89 -18.81
CA CYS A 311 22.59 3.38 -18.67
C CYS A 311 22.83 4.66 -19.50
N PHE A 312 22.34 4.70 -20.74
CA PHE A 312 22.44 5.90 -21.59
C PHE A 312 21.65 7.10 -21.05
N ALA A 313 20.59 6.88 -20.26
CA ALA A 313 19.82 7.95 -19.62
C ALA A 313 20.49 8.52 -18.35
N VAL A 314 21.48 7.84 -17.76
CA VAL A 314 22.14 8.27 -16.52
C VAL A 314 22.85 9.63 -16.64
N PRO A 315 23.58 9.96 -17.72
CA PRO A 315 24.18 11.29 -17.85
C PRO A 315 23.14 12.42 -17.94
N GLU A 316 21.95 12.16 -18.49
CA GLU A 316 20.91 13.18 -18.68
C GLU A 316 20.29 13.64 -17.35
N ILE A 317 20.25 12.77 -16.34
CA ILE A 317 19.73 13.11 -15.01
C ILE A 317 20.70 13.92 -14.16
N ALA A 318 21.92 14.20 -14.64
CA ALA A 318 22.92 14.99 -13.89
C ALA A 318 22.44 16.41 -13.54
N ALA A 319 21.48 16.95 -14.31
CA ALA A 319 20.84 18.25 -14.09
C ALA A 319 19.35 18.14 -13.71
N ALA A 320 18.93 17.00 -13.15
CA ALA A 320 17.53 16.77 -12.80
C ALA A 320 17.03 17.75 -11.72
N PRO A 321 15.73 18.13 -11.77
CA PRO A 321 15.14 19.04 -10.81
C PRO A 321 14.98 18.38 -9.42
N ALA A 322 14.88 19.22 -8.38
CA ALA A 322 14.91 18.78 -7.00
C ALA A 322 13.82 17.78 -6.64
N GLU A 323 12.63 17.91 -7.25
CA GLU A 323 11.46 17.07 -6.99
C GLU A 323 11.65 15.62 -7.47
N GLN A 324 12.59 15.38 -8.40
CA GLN A 324 12.81 14.05 -9.00
C GLN A 324 13.95 13.27 -8.35
N ARG A 325 14.77 13.92 -7.49
CA ARG A 325 16.00 13.33 -6.94
C ARG A 325 15.77 12.02 -6.20
N GLU A 326 14.75 11.94 -5.35
CA GLU A 326 14.48 10.72 -4.59
C GLU A 326 14.12 9.54 -5.50
N ALA A 327 13.25 9.76 -6.48
CA ALA A 327 12.86 8.73 -7.44
C ALA A 327 14.06 8.29 -8.31
N ILE A 328 14.95 9.22 -8.65
CA ILE A 328 16.20 8.92 -9.35
C ILE A 328 17.13 8.05 -8.49
N ILE A 329 17.31 8.38 -7.21
CA ILE A 329 18.16 7.59 -6.30
C ILE A 329 17.62 6.16 -6.17
N ASP A 330 16.30 5.98 -6.06
CA ASP A 330 15.70 4.65 -6.01
C ASP A 330 15.86 3.87 -7.33
N ALA A 331 15.77 4.55 -8.47
CA ALA A 331 16.04 3.96 -9.78
C ALA A 331 17.51 3.51 -9.90
N LEU A 332 18.46 4.35 -9.46
CA LEU A 332 19.90 4.03 -9.47
C LEU A 332 20.23 2.83 -8.57
N LYS A 333 19.63 2.76 -7.38
CA LYS A 333 19.76 1.59 -6.49
C LYS A 333 19.24 0.32 -7.15
N SER A 334 18.10 0.42 -7.84
CA SER A 334 17.52 -0.70 -8.58
C SER A 334 18.45 -1.19 -9.69
N LEU A 335 19.09 -0.27 -10.43
CA LEU A 335 20.10 -0.63 -11.43
C LEU A 335 21.34 -1.27 -10.81
N ALA A 336 21.82 -0.75 -9.68
CA ALA A 336 22.96 -1.32 -8.98
C ALA A 336 22.67 -2.77 -8.52
N GLU A 337 21.48 -3.01 -7.97
CA GLU A 337 21.04 -4.35 -7.61
C GLU A 337 21.01 -5.29 -8.83
N VAL A 338 20.52 -4.79 -9.97
CA VAL A 338 20.52 -5.56 -11.23
C VAL A 338 21.94 -5.91 -11.67
N ALA A 339 22.87 -4.95 -11.68
CA ALA A 339 24.29 -5.20 -12.00
C ALA A 339 24.97 -6.20 -11.07
N LEU A 340 24.57 -6.25 -9.79
CA LEU A 340 25.14 -7.18 -8.81
C LEU A 340 24.55 -8.60 -8.87
N THR A 341 23.40 -8.75 -9.51
CA THR A 341 22.64 -10.03 -9.51
C THR A 341 22.47 -10.65 -10.89
N HIS A 342 22.90 -9.98 -11.96
CA HIS A 342 22.75 -10.44 -13.34
C HIS A 342 24.09 -10.38 -14.10
N ASP A 343 24.81 -11.50 -14.11
CA ASP A 343 26.19 -11.58 -14.61
C ASP A 343 26.38 -11.26 -16.10
N GLN A 344 25.32 -11.36 -16.91
CA GLN A 344 25.39 -11.18 -18.36
C GLN A 344 25.32 -9.71 -18.82
N LEU A 345 24.93 -8.78 -17.93
CA LEU A 345 24.77 -7.38 -18.29
C LEU A 345 26.11 -6.64 -18.25
N ASP A 346 26.32 -5.72 -19.19
CA ASP A 346 27.53 -4.90 -19.23
C ASP A 346 27.52 -3.90 -18.07
N ARG A 347 28.22 -4.27 -17.00
CA ARG A 347 28.42 -3.44 -15.82
C ARG A 347 29.34 -2.25 -16.12
N GLU A 348 30.29 -2.37 -17.04
CA GLU A 348 31.20 -1.28 -17.38
C GLU A 348 30.46 -0.11 -18.01
N LEU A 349 29.39 -0.39 -18.77
CA LEU A 349 28.50 0.62 -19.34
C LEU A 349 27.88 1.52 -18.25
N LEU A 350 27.30 0.93 -17.20
CA LEU A 350 26.74 1.70 -16.08
C LEU A 350 27.83 2.51 -15.36
N VAL A 351 29.00 1.92 -15.15
CA VAL A 351 30.13 2.60 -14.50
C VAL A 351 30.58 3.82 -15.29
N GLY A 352 30.76 3.69 -16.61
CA GLY A 352 31.11 4.81 -17.49
C GLY A 352 30.04 5.91 -17.52
N ALA A 353 28.76 5.51 -17.53
CA ALA A 353 27.65 6.45 -17.49
C ALA A 353 27.59 7.25 -16.17
N LEU A 354 27.80 6.59 -15.03
CA LEU A 354 27.88 7.23 -13.71
C LEU A 354 29.08 8.18 -13.60
N GLN A 355 30.26 7.77 -14.09
CA GLN A 355 31.44 8.63 -14.12
C GLN A 355 31.19 9.90 -14.95
N THR A 356 30.51 9.76 -16.09
CA THR A 356 30.11 10.90 -16.91
C THR A 356 29.11 11.81 -16.18
N ALA A 357 28.09 11.23 -15.54
CA ALA A 357 27.11 12.00 -14.76
C ALA A 357 27.73 12.78 -13.59
N ILE A 358 28.73 12.21 -12.91
CA ILE A 358 29.51 12.87 -11.85
C ILE A 358 30.25 14.11 -12.39
N GLN A 359 30.78 14.05 -13.62
CA GLN A 359 31.46 15.18 -14.24
C GLN A 359 30.48 16.29 -14.68
N LEU A 360 29.26 15.92 -15.08
CA LEU A 360 28.25 16.86 -15.56
C LEU A 360 27.43 17.51 -14.44
N THR A 361 27.32 16.86 -13.27
CA THR A 361 26.43 17.32 -12.21
C THR A 361 27.03 18.45 -11.36
N ASN A 362 26.22 19.48 -11.14
CA ASN A 362 26.46 20.57 -10.18
C ASN A 362 25.65 20.38 -8.89
N ASP A 363 24.92 19.28 -8.78
CA ASP A 363 24.08 18.93 -7.64
C ASP A 363 24.83 17.99 -6.70
N ASP A 364 25.10 18.47 -5.49
CA ASP A 364 25.87 17.74 -4.50
C ASP A 364 25.16 16.44 -4.05
N THR A 365 23.82 16.43 -3.99
CA THR A 365 23.05 15.23 -3.62
C THR A 365 23.19 14.15 -4.69
N LEU A 366 23.00 14.50 -5.95
CA LEU A 366 23.14 13.52 -7.05
C LEU A 366 24.59 13.04 -7.20
N ARG A 367 25.56 13.94 -7.04
CA ARG A 367 26.99 13.58 -7.00
C ARG A 367 27.28 12.53 -5.94
N GLY A 368 26.81 12.75 -4.70
CA GLY A 368 26.94 11.79 -3.61
C GLY A 368 26.27 10.46 -3.94
N ALA A 369 25.07 10.50 -4.53
CA ALA A 369 24.34 9.29 -4.94
C ALA A 369 25.07 8.48 -6.02
N PHE A 370 25.58 9.12 -7.08
CA PHE A 370 26.31 8.42 -8.15
C PHE A 370 27.57 7.73 -7.62
N GLN A 371 28.33 8.42 -6.75
CA GLN A 371 29.52 7.86 -6.12
C GLN A 371 29.19 6.73 -5.15
N ALA A 372 28.07 6.83 -4.44
CA ALA A 372 27.55 5.75 -3.61
C ALA A 372 27.29 4.48 -4.42
N ILE A 373 26.68 4.60 -5.61
CA ILE A 373 26.48 3.44 -6.49
C ILE A 373 27.82 2.85 -6.95
N LEU A 374 28.81 3.69 -7.31
CA LEU A 374 30.15 3.21 -7.66
C LEU A 374 30.87 2.51 -6.49
N ILE A 375 30.61 2.92 -5.25
CA ILE A 375 31.07 2.22 -4.04
C ILE A 375 30.38 0.86 -3.91
N ASP A 376 29.06 0.80 -4.05
CA ASP A 376 28.29 -0.44 -3.93
C ASP A 376 28.68 -1.47 -5.01
N LEU A 377 29.04 -0.99 -6.20
CA LEU A 377 29.62 -1.83 -7.24
C LEU A 377 31.06 -2.26 -6.91
N GLY A 378 31.78 -1.54 -6.04
CA GLY A 378 33.19 -1.82 -5.70
C GLY A 378 34.19 -1.24 -6.68
N VAL A 379 33.79 -0.22 -7.45
CA VAL A 379 34.68 0.53 -8.37
C VAL A 379 35.41 1.64 -7.64
N LEU A 380 34.70 2.34 -6.74
CA LEU A 380 35.24 3.46 -5.99
C LEU A 380 35.49 3.06 -4.53
N ALA A 381 36.66 3.42 -4.00
CA ALA A 381 36.97 3.23 -2.59
C ALA A 381 36.29 4.32 -1.74
N VAL A 382 35.79 3.94 -0.56
CA VAL A 382 35.14 4.88 0.37
C VAL A 382 36.11 5.99 0.83
N SER A 383 37.41 5.72 0.87
CA SER A 383 38.44 6.73 1.17
C SER A 383 38.50 7.87 0.15
N SER A 384 38.21 7.59 -1.12
CA SER A 384 38.23 8.62 -2.18
C SER A 384 37.07 9.61 -2.01
N VAL A 385 35.89 9.08 -1.69
CA VAL A 385 34.69 9.87 -1.36
C VAL A 385 34.89 10.65 -0.05
N ALA A 386 35.53 10.04 0.95
CA ALA A 386 35.88 10.73 2.19
C ALA A 386 36.84 11.91 1.93
N ALA A 387 37.80 11.76 1.02
CA ALA A 387 38.70 12.85 0.64
C ALA A 387 37.94 14.00 -0.06
N GLU A 388 36.99 13.68 -0.95
CA GLU A 388 36.13 14.70 -1.57
C GLU A 388 35.24 15.40 -0.54
N LEU A 389 34.66 14.67 0.41
CA LEU A 389 33.92 15.26 1.52
C LEU A 389 34.82 16.18 2.37
N ALA A 390 36.05 15.79 2.66
CA ALA A 390 37.00 16.61 3.41
C ALA A 390 37.39 17.91 2.67
N ASN A 391 37.37 17.93 1.34
CA ASN A 391 37.63 19.14 0.56
C ASN A 391 36.58 20.24 0.80
N TYR A 392 35.34 19.89 1.17
CA TYR A 392 34.34 20.89 1.56
C TYR A 392 34.79 21.70 2.78
N ALA A 393 35.57 21.11 3.70
CA ALA A 393 36.08 21.82 4.88
C ALA A 393 36.99 23.01 4.51
N GLN A 394 37.70 22.91 3.38
CA GLN A 394 38.59 23.96 2.87
C GLN A 394 37.89 24.96 1.94
N ALA A 395 36.61 24.73 1.61
CA ALA A 395 35.84 25.58 0.71
C ALA A 395 35.25 26.80 1.43
N HIS A 396 34.70 27.73 0.65
CA HIS A 396 33.94 28.87 1.19
C HIS A 396 32.69 28.38 1.96
N GLN A 397 32.23 29.17 2.94
CA GLN A 397 31.11 28.82 3.85
C GLN A 397 29.83 28.38 3.13
N THR A 398 29.53 28.97 1.96
CA THR A 398 28.36 28.59 1.14
C THR A 398 28.47 27.18 0.56
N LEU A 399 29.68 26.73 0.23
CA LEU A 399 29.96 25.38 -0.25
C LEU A 399 30.03 24.39 0.91
N GLN A 400 30.60 24.77 2.06
CA GLN A 400 30.62 23.93 3.26
C GLN A 400 29.22 23.42 3.65
N ILE A 401 28.19 24.27 3.54
CA ILE A 401 26.80 23.90 3.84
C ILE A 401 26.30 22.76 2.93
N ARG A 402 26.76 22.71 1.67
CA ARG A 402 26.39 21.68 0.69
C ARG A 402 26.98 20.31 0.98
N ALA A 403 27.96 20.20 1.89
CA ALA A 403 28.46 18.89 2.34
C ALA A 403 27.35 18.02 2.95
N GLY A 404 26.32 18.64 3.56
CA GLY A 404 25.15 17.94 4.07
C GLY A 404 24.30 17.31 2.96
N ASP A 405 24.13 18.02 1.83
CA ASP A 405 23.40 17.51 0.66
C ASP A 405 24.17 16.36 -0.01
N TYR A 406 25.49 16.49 -0.14
CA TYR A 406 26.37 15.42 -0.63
C TYR A 406 26.29 14.16 0.22
N LEU A 407 26.41 14.30 1.54
CA LEU A 407 26.30 13.17 2.45
C LEU A 407 24.91 12.54 2.42
N HIS A 408 23.86 13.35 2.30
CA HIS A 408 22.49 12.85 2.14
C HIS A 408 22.36 11.92 0.94
N GLY A 409 22.82 12.35 -0.23
CA GLY A 409 22.80 11.51 -1.44
C GLY A 409 23.61 10.22 -1.28
N LEU A 410 24.81 10.32 -0.72
CA LEU A 410 25.69 9.18 -0.48
C LEU A 410 25.05 8.12 0.45
N LEU A 411 24.52 8.55 1.60
CA LEU A 411 23.93 7.66 2.61
C LEU A 411 22.59 7.07 2.13
N ARG A 412 21.80 7.83 1.37
CA ARG A 412 20.52 7.38 0.82
C ARG A 412 20.67 6.32 -0.26
N ALA A 413 21.75 6.41 -1.04
CA ALA A 413 22.04 5.51 -2.14
C ALA A 413 22.83 4.26 -1.69
N SER A 414 23.89 4.41 -0.89
CA SER A 414 24.79 3.29 -0.57
C SER A 414 24.54 2.66 0.79
N THR A 415 24.34 1.35 0.78
CA THR A 415 24.37 0.54 2.02
C THR A 415 25.80 0.16 2.41
N THR A 416 26.68 -0.05 1.44
CA THR A 416 28.05 -0.53 1.66
C THR A 416 28.94 0.54 2.30
N ALA A 417 28.81 1.80 1.87
CA ALA A 417 29.53 2.94 2.41
C ALA A 417 29.31 3.08 3.92
N VAL A 418 28.09 2.80 4.38
CA VAL A 418 27.70 2.88 5.80
C VAL A 418 28.15 1.66 6.58
N MET A 419 27.91 0.46 6.05
CA MET A 419 28.13 -0.79 6.79
C MET A 419 29.60 -1.20 6.85
N LEU A 420 30.38 -0.99 5.79
CA LEU A 420 31.75 -1.47 5.67
C LEU A 420 32.81 -0.36 5.64
N GLY A 421 32.43 0.87 5.31
CA GLY A 421 33.35 1.98 5.05
C GLY A 421 33.17 3.24 5.90
N ALA A 422 32.36 3.22 6.95
CA ALA A 422 31.98 4.46 7.64
C ALA A 422 33.13 5.19 8.36
N GLY A 423 34.25 4.54 8.71
CA GLY A 423 35.35 5.18 9.44
C GLY A 423 35.94 6.42 8.74
N PRO A 424 36.45 6.30 7.50
CA PRO A 424 36.90 7.45 6.71
C PRO A 424 35.84 8.55 6.54
N LEU A 425 34.56 8.18 6.33
CA LEU A 425 33.47 9.14 6.17
C LEU A 425 33.20 9.93 7.45
N VAL A 426 33.22 9.25 8.60
CA VAL A 426 33.06 9.87 9.93
C VAL A 426 34.19 10.86 10.19
N SER A 427 35.44 10.48 9.92
CA SER A 427 36.58 11.38 10.10
C SER A 427 36.52 12.60 9.17
N ALA A 428 36.07 12.42 7.93
CA ALA A 428 35.89 13.53 6.99
C ALA A 428 34.75 14.45 7.43
N LEU A 429 33.63 13.90 7.90
CA LEU A 429 32.51 14.66 8.43
C LEU A 429 32.92 15.48 9.66
N ASP A 430 33.65 14.90 10.61
CA ASP A 430 34.19 15.60 11.79
C ASP A 430 35.08 16.79 11.39
N THR A 431 35.92 16.60 10.36
CA THR A 431 36.76 17.68 9.81
C THR A 431 35.91 18.82 9.22
N VAL A 432 34.86 18.48 8.45
CA VAL A 432 33.95 19.48 7.88
C VAL A 432 33.21 20.21 9.00
N LEU A 433 32.62 19.49 9.96
CA LEU A 433 31.90 20.09 11.08
C LEU A 433 32.79 21.00 11.94
N GLY A 434 34.06 20.64 12.14
CA GLY A 434 35.04 21.46 12.86
C GLY A 434 35.45 22.75 12.13
N SER A 435 35.28 22.80 10.80
CA SER A 435 35.60 23.97 9.97
C SER A 435 34.47 24.98 9.83
N VAL A 436 33.25 24.61 10.22
CA VAL A 436 32.04 25.40 10.02
C VAL A 436 31.69 26.19 11.29
N ASP A 437 31.20 27.41 11.13
CA ASP A 437 30.74 28.24 12.25
C ASP A 437 29.34 27.82 12.74
N ALA A 438 28.89 28.41 13.86
CA ALA A 438 27.61 28.05 14.45
C ALA A 438 26.41 28.22 13.48
N HIS A 439 26.44 29.24 12.62
CA HIS A 439 25.39 29.48 11.64
C HIS A 439 25.39 28.43 10.52
N GLY A 440 26.56 28.12 9.95
CA GLY A 440 26.70 27.09 8.93
C GLY A 440 26.34 25.70 9.47
N PHE A 441 26.69 25.41 10.73
CA PHE A 441 26.30 24.15 11.38
C PHE A 441 24.79 24.01 11.46
N MET A 442 24.10 25.07 11.93
CA MET A 442 22.63 25.08 12.00
C MET A 442 21.98 24.97 10.62
N ALA A 443 22.60 25.48 9.55
CA ALA A 443 22.12 25.33 8.19
C ALA A 443 22.30 23.90 7.64
N MET A 444 23.37 23.21 8.01
CA MET A 444 23.64 21.81 7.60
C MET A 444 22.80 20.80 8.37
N LEU A 445 22.48 21.09 9.63
CA LEU A 445 21.89 20.15 10.59
C LEU A 445 20.61 19.46 10.07
N PRO A 446 19.63 20.13 9.44
CA PRO A 446 18.41 19.48 8.96
C PRO A 446 18.71 18.40 7.90
N ARG A 447 19.65 18.67 6.98
CA ARG A 447 20.03 17.73 5.91
C ARG A 447 20.81 16.54 6.46
N LEU A 448 21.77 16.79 7.36
CA LEU A 448 22.52 15.74 8.04
C LEU A 448 21.60 14.85 8.88
N ARG A 449 20.67 15.44 9.61
CA ARG A 449 19.66 14.72 10.37
C ARG A 449 18.80 13.86 9.46
N GLY A 450 18.26 14.44 8.38
CA GLY A 450 17.47 13.70 7.40
C GLY A 450 18.24 12.52 6.79
N ALA A 451 19.51 12.71 6.47
CA ALA A 451 20.38 11.65 5.94
C ALA A 451 20.54 10.47 6.92
N ILE A 452 20.76 10.75 8.21
CA ILE A 452 20.93 9.72 9.24
C ILE A 452 19.59 9.07 9.63
N GLU A 453 18.50 9.83 9.64
CA GLU A 453 17.15 9.34 9.92
C GLU A 453 16.62 8.43 8.80
N ALA A 454 17.04 8.65 7.55
CA ALA A 454 16.71 7.78 6.43
C ALA A 454 17.41 6.40 6.49
N LEU A 455 18.46 6.25 7.29
CA LEU A 455 19.16 4.97 7.45
C LEU A 455 18.30 3.94 8.19
N HIS A 456 18.40 2.68 7.76
CA HIS A 456 17.82 1.55 8.46
C HIS A 456 18.41 1.45 9.90
N PRO A 457 17.66 1.01 10.93
CA PRO A 457 18.14 0.98 12.31
C PRO A 457 19.54 0.35 12.49
N ARG A 458 19.79 -0.79 11.84
CA ARG A 458 21.11 -1.46 11.85
C ARG A 458 22.24 -0.63 11.22
N GLN A 459 21.95 0.09 10.14
CA GLN A 459 22.92 0.97 9.48
C GLN A 459 23.25 2.16 10.38
N ARG A 460 22.24 2.72 11.06
CA ARG A 460 22.41 3.82 12.01
C ARG A 460 23.28 3.40 13.20
N GLU A 461 23.06 2.21 13.75
CA GLU A 461 23.86 1.65 14.84
C GLU A 461 25.33 1.40 14.42
N ALA A 462 25.54 0.86 13.22
CA ALA A 462 26.88 0.68 12.66
C ALA A 462 27.61 2.02 12.47
N PHE A 463 26.90 3.03 11.95
CA PHE A 463 27.45 4.39 11.78
C PHE A 463 27.76 5.03 13.13
N ALA A 464 26.84 4.95 14.11
CA ALA A 464 27.03 5.47 15.46
C ALA A 464 28.22 4.81 16.18
N SER A 465 28.41 3.50 16.01
CA SER A 465 29.56 2.78 16.57
C SER A 465 30.90 3.27 16.01
N GLN A 466 30.93 3.69 14.74
CA GLN A 466 32.13 4.29 14.14
C GLN A 466 32.37 5.71 14.64
N VAL A 467 31.31 6.50 14.84
CA VAL A 467 31.40 7.82 15.50
C VAL A 467 31.96 7.67 16.91
N ALA A 468 31.45 6.73 17.71
CA ALA A 468 31.92 6.46 19.05
C ALA A 468 33.42 6.15 19.08
N ARG A 469 33.87 5.26 18.17
CA ARG A 469 35.27 4.88 18.03
C ARG A 469 36.16 6.05 17.64
N HIS A 470 35.72 6.89 16.69
CA HIS A 470 36.47 8.07 16.24
C HIS A 470 36.65 9.10 17.38
N LEU A 471 35.61 9.31 18.19
CA LEU A 471 35.63 10.23 19.32
C LEU A 471 36.26 9.64 20.60
N GLY A 472 36.58 8.34 20.62
CA GLY A 472 37.13 7.66 21.79
C GLY A 472 36.12 7.48 22.94
N VAL A 473 34.82 7.47 22.65
CA VAL A 473 33.73 7.29 23.63
C VAL A 473 33.06 5.94 23.46
N ALA A 474 32.38 5.44 24.50
CA ALA A 474 31.57 4.22 24.37
C ALA A 474 30.25 4.51 23.63
N THR A 475 29.75 3.57 22.83
CA THR A 475 28.47 3.75 22.08
C THR A 475 27.31 4.08 23.02
N ASP A 476 27.24 3.46 24.20
CA ASP A 476 26.23 3.73 25.24
C ASP A 476 26.28 5.18 25.78
N GLN A 477 27.40 5.88 25.61
CA GLN A 477 27.54 7.29 25.98
C GLN A 477 26.96 8.23 24.91
N LEU A 478 26.82 7.77 23.65
CA LEU A 478 26.14 8.52 22.59
C LEU A 478 24.61 8.53 22.76
N GLU A 479 24.06 7.49 23.42
CA GLU A 479 22.63 7.39 23.73
C GLU A 479 22.22 8.21 24.96
N GLN A 480 23.17 8.80 25.68
CA GLN A 480 22.85 9.72 26.76
C GLN A 480 22.15 10.94 26.16
N GLN A 481 20.95 11.24 26.66
CA GLN A 481 20.34 12.54 26.42
C GLN A 481 21.37 13.61 26.77
N LEU A 482 21.79 14.39 25.79
CA LEU A 482 22.65 15.55 26.01
C LEU A 482 22.06 16.31 27.20
N PRO A 483 22.84 16.61 28.25
CA PRO A 483 22.35 17.42 29.36
C PRO A 483 22.02 18.80 28.80
N SER A 484 20.78 18.98 28.38
CA SER A 484 20.26 20.25 27.92
C SER A 484 20.33 21.17 29.12
N SER A 485 21.26 22.12 29.10
CA SER A 485 21.29 23.13 30.15
C SER A 485 19.91 23.77 30.24
N ALA A 486 19.45 24.14 31.43
CA ALA A 486 18.14 24.81 31.59
C ALA A 486 18.01 26.03 30.67
N LYS A 487 19.15 26.67 30.35
CA LYS A 487 19.26 27.77 29.39
C LYS A 487 18.98 27.34 27.94
N THR A 488 19.46 26.16 27.53
CA THR A 488 19.21 25.59 26.20
C THR A 488 17.75 25.18 26.03
N LEU A 489 17.15 24.55 27.04
CA LEU A 489 15.71 24.22 27.02
C LEU A 489 14.83 25.47 27.01
N ALA A 490 15.21 26.51 27.75
CA ALA A 490 14.53 27.79 27.72
C ALA A 490 14.61 28.46 26.33
N LEU A 491 15.78 28.43 25.69
CA LEU A 491 15.97 28.97 24.34
C LEU A 491 15.16 28.19 23.31
N ILE A 492 15.14 26.85 23.36
CA ILE A 492 14.32 26.01 22.48
C ILE A 492 12.83 26.31 22.68
N ALA A 493 12.37 26.44 23.92
CA ALA A 493 10.99 26.79 24.22
C ALA A 493 10.60 28.22 23.78
N GLU A 494 11.56 29.14 23.73
CA GLU A 494 11.39 30.50 23.22
C GLU A 494 11.29 30.50 21.69
N ILE A 495 12.19 29.77 21.01
CA ILE A 495 12.15 29.56 19.56
C ILE A 495 10.85 28.86 19.14
N ASP A 496 10.42 27.80 19.82
CA ASP A 496 9.15 27.12 19.55
C ASP A 496 7.93 28.05 19.71
N ARG A 497 8.02 29.01 20.63
CA ARG A 497 6.97 30.00 20.86
C ARG A 497 6.95 31.06 19.76
N GLU A 498 8.11 31.53 19.31
CA GLU A 498 8.24 32.43 18.15
C GLU A 498 7.75 31.75 16.86
N VAL A 499 8.15 30.51 16.62
CA VAL A 499 7.69 29.73 15.46
C VAL A 499 6.17 29.55 15.50
N ARG A 500 5.57 29.22 16.65
CA ARG A 500 4.10 29.18 16.78
C ARG A 500 3.43 30.52 16.49
N GLN A 501 4.00 31.63 16.93
CA GLN A 501 3.45 32.95 16.66
C GLN A 501 3.51 33.30 15.17
N ILE A 502 4.62 32.99 14.50
CA ILE A 502 4.77 33.17 13.05
C ILE A 502 3.76 32.29 12.29
N MET A 503 3.61 31.01 12.69
CA MET A 503 2.63 30.12 12.06
C MET A 503 1.19 30.57 12.30
N GLN A 504 0.85 31.12 13.47
CA GLN A 504 -0.48 31.70 13.74
C GLN A 504 -0.76 32.96 12.90
N GLN A 505 0.27 33.73 12.55
CA GLN A 505 0.14 34.86 11.63
C GLN A 505 -0.06 34.42 10.18
N TRP A 506 0.39 33.22 9.81
CA TRP A 506 0.16 32.61 8.50
C TRP A 506 -1.21 31.91 8.38
N GLU A 507 -1.84 31.56 9.51
CA GLU A 507 -3.18 30.94 9.56
C GLU A 507 -4.34 31.95 9.64
N GLN A 508 -4.06 33.27 9.61
CA GLN A 508 -5.10 34.27 9.38
C GLN A 508 -5.19 34.60 7.88
N PRO A 509 -6.39 34.52 7.27
CA PRO A 509 -6.60 34.60 5.82
C PRO A 509 -6.24 35.95 5.19
#